data_AF-A0A7C6SHC0-F1
#
_entry.id   AF-A0A7C6SHC0-F1
#
_cell.length_a   1.000
_cell.length_b   1.000
_cell.length_c   1.000
_cell.angle_alpha   90.00
_cell.angle_beta   90.00
_cell.angle_gamma   90.00
#
_symmetry.space_group_name_H-M   'P 1'
#
loop_
_entity.id
_entity.type
_entity.pdbx_description
1 polymer ?
#
loop_
_entity_poly.entity_id
_entity_poly.type
_entity_poly.pdbx_seq_one_letter_code
_entity_poly.pdbx_strand_id
1 'polypeptide(L)'
;KYCERCGNFSSDNLCEICQDEHRDQETLCVVGSIKDIVAIERLEQYPGTYFVLNGLISTVENILPVDLNINQLQHRLDEGVKEMILALNPTVEGETTALYLAKKFSNQCEITRLAQGLPMGGQLEYVDDLTLLRSMLNRKILE
;
A
#
# COMPACT_ATOMS: atom_id res chain seq x y z
N LYS A 1 6.69 -19.07 -7.97
CA LYS A 1 6.85 -18.02 -9.02
C LYS A 1 6.05 -16.79 -8.59
N TYR A 2 6.07 -15.71 -9.37
CA TYR A 2 5.32 -14.49 -9.06
C TYR A 2 4.10 -14.36 -9.98
N CYS A 3 3.02 -13.80 -9.42
CA CYS A 3 1.81 -13.44 -10.14
C CYS A 3 2.12 -12.33 -11.15
N GLU A 4 1.76 -12.54 -12.41
CA GLU A 4 2.02 -11.59 -13.49
C GLU A 4 1.21 -10.29 -13.35
N ARG A 5 0.08 -10.33 -12.63
CA ARG A 5 -0.82 -9.18 -12.45
C ARG A 5 -0.48 -8.31 -11.24
N CYS A 6 0.00 -8.90 -10.15
CA CYS A 6 0.19 -8.16 -8.88
C CYS A 6 1.55 -8.34 -8.20
N GLY A 7 2.41 -9.23 -8.69
CA GLY A 7 3.72 -9.50 -8.08
C GLY A 7 3.68 -10.31 -6.78
N ASN A 8 2.52 -10.80 -6.33
CA ASN A 8 2.41 -11.71 -5.19
C ASN A 8 2.98 -13.11 -5.53
N PHE A 9 3.23 -13.97 -4.53
CA PHE A 9 3.52 -15.38 -4.78
C PHE A 9 2.34 -16.09 -5.43
N SER A 10 2.63 -16.93 -6.42
CA SER A 10 1.64 -17.82 -7.02
C SER A 10 2.26 -19.16 -7.46
N SER A 11 1.41 -20.20 -7.45
CA SER A 11 1.63 -21.50 -8.06
C SER A 11 1.23 -21.52 -9.55
N ASP A 12 0.44 -20.54 -9.99
CA ASP A 12 -0.05 -20.32 -11.36
C ASP A 12 0.38 -18.94 -11.90
N ASN A 13 -0.10 -18.55 -13.09
CA ASN A 13 0.23 -17.24 -13.67
C ASN A 13 -0.41 -16.09 -12.88
N LEU A 14 -1.59 -16.33 -12.31
CA LEU A 14 -2.28 -15.43 -11.40
C LEU A 14 -2.30 -16.05 -10.00
N CYS A 15 -2.20 -15.23 -8.94
CA CYS A 15 -2.40 -15.69 -7.57
C CYS A 15 -3.88 -15.87 -7.24
N GLU A 16 -4.18 -16.64 -6.19
CA GLU A 16 -5.56 -16.91 -5.74
C GLU A 16 -6.37 -15.62 -5.55
N ILE A 17 -5.76 -14.57 -4.98
CA ILE A 17 -6.42 -13.26 -4.78
C ILE A 17 -6.78 -12.58 -6.11
N CYS A 18 -5.94 -12.72 -7.14
CA CYS A 18 -6.21 -12.14 -8.45
C CYS A 18 -7.22 -12.95 -9.28
N GLN A 19 -7.39 -14.24 -8.97
CA GLN A 19 -8.33 -15.13 -9.62
C GLN A 19 -9.72 -15.10 -8.97
N ASP A 20 -9.81 -14.65 -7.72
CA ASP A 20 -11.06 -14.61 -6.98
C ASP A 20 -11.97 -13.46 -7.48
N GLU A 21 -13.03 -13.83 -8.18
CA GLU A 21 -14.05 -12.91 -8.72
C GLU A 21 -14.93 -12.29 -7.63
N HIS A 22 -14.93 -12.82 -6.40
CA HIS A 22 -15.68 -12.25 -5.28
C HIS A 22 -14.94 -11.08 -4.61
N ARG A 23 -13.65 -10.90 -4.90
CA ARG A 23 -12.85 -9.77 -4.44
C ARG A 23 -13.22 -8.51 -5.21
N ASP A 24 -13.18 -7.38 -4.54
CA ASP A 24 -13.34 -6.08 -5.16
C ASP A 24 -12.13 -5.76 -6.05
N GLN A 25 -12.37 -5.76 -7.36
CA GLN A 25 -11.34 -5.48 -8.37
C GLN A 25 -11.09 -3.98 -8.57
N GLU A 26 -12.00 -3.13 -8.08
CA GLU A 26 -11.96 -1.67 -8.19
C GLU A 26 -11.10 -1.04 -7.08
N THR A 27 -10.84 -1.76 -5.99
CA THR A 27 -9.97 -1.31 -4.90
C THR A 27 -8.64 -2.07 -4.90
N LEU A 28 -7.53 -1.33 -4.95
CA LEU A 28 -6.17 -1.86 -5.04
C LEU A 28 -5.30 -1.40 -3.87
N CYS A 29 -4.81 -2.35 -3.06
CA CYS A 29 -3.86 -2.10 -1.98
C CYS A 29 -2.42 -2.28 -2.46
N VAL A 30 -1.68 -1.19 -2.54
CA VAL A 30 -0.28 -1.16 -2.97
C VAL A 30 0.63 -1.31 -1.77
N VAL A 31 1.48 -2.34 -1.80
CA VAL A 31 2.42 -2.69 -0.73
C VAL A 31 3.86 -2.70 -1.23
N GLY A 32 4.81 -2.52 -0.30
CA GLY A 32 6.24 -2.58 -0.62
C GLY A 32 6.72 -4.00 -0.87
N SER A 33 6.22 -4.97 -0.11
CA SER A 33 6.65 -6.37 -0.14
C SER A 33 5.49 -7.35 0.01
N ILE A 34 5.75 -8.61 -0.34
CA ILE A 34 4.75 -9.70 -0.19
C ILE A 34 4.40 -9.95 1.27
N LYS A 35 5.32 -9.68 2.20
CA LYS A 35 5.07 -9.88 3.65
C LYS A 35 3.94 -8.97 4.16
N ASP A 36 3.79 -7.81 3.55
CA ASP A 36 2.77 -6.84 3.91
C ASP A 36 1.37 -7.33 3.50
N ILE A 37 1.25 -8.06 2.37
CA ILE A 37 0.00 -8.74 1.98
C ILE A 37 -0.44 -9.70 3.08
N VAL A 38 0.49 -10.55 3.55
CA VAL A 38 0.20 -11.53 4.61
C VAL A 38 -0.26 -10.85 5.90
N ALA A 39 0.28 -9.68 6.22
CA ALA A 39 -0.13 -8.92 7.41
C ALA A 39 -1.57 -8.38 7.28
N ILE A 40 -1.95 -7.88 6.11
CA ILE A 40 -3.29 -7.32 5.86
C ILE A 40 -4.34 -8.43 5.72
N GLU A 41 -4.02 -9.52 5.01
CA GLU A 41 -4.93 -10.66 4.83
C GLU A 41 -5.32 -11.35 6.13
N ARG A 42 -4.45 -11.34 7.15
CA ARG A 42 -4.77 -11.85 8.50
C ARG A 42 -5.93 -11.14 9.17
N LEU A 43 -6.30 -9.96 8.70
CA LEU A 43 -7.47 -9.25 9.21
C LEU A 43 -8.77 -9.89 8.70
N GLU A 44 -8.76 -10.56 7.55
CA GLU A 44 -9.95 -11.10 6.87
C GLU A 44 -11.05 -10.04 6.62
N GLN A 45 -10.68 -8.75 6.64
CA GLN A 45 -11.61 -7.62 6.47
C GLN A 45 -11.35 -6.80 5.21
N TYR A 46 -10.26 -7.05 4.48
CA TYR A 46 -9.94 -6.31 3.26
C TYR A 46 -10.47 -7.08 2.02
N PRO A 47 -11.55 -6.61 1.37
CA PRO A 47 -12.14 -7.33 0.24
C PRO A 47 -11.44 -7.07 -1.10
N GLY A 48 -10.54 -6.09 -1.16
CA GLY A 48 -9.88 -5.67 -2.39
C GLY A 48 -8.73 -6.58 -2.82
N THR A 49 -8.03 -6.13 -3.86
CA THR A 49 -6.85 -6.82 -4.41
C THR A 49 -5.55 -6.11 -4.03
N TYR A 50 -4.40 -6.75 -4.28
CA TYR A 50 -3.09 -6.17 -3.94
C TYR A 50 -2.24 -5.88 -5.16
N PHE A 51 -1.22 -5.05 -4.96
CA PHE A 51 -0.10 -4.89 -5.88
C PHE A 51 1.22 -4.74 -5.12
N VAL A 52 2.25 -5.48 -5.53
CA VAL A 52 3.58 -5.47 -4.90
C VAL A 52 4.56 -4.64 -5.72
N LEU A 53 5.03 -3.53 -5.14
CA LEU A 53 6.04 -2.67 -5.76
C LEU A 53 7.41 -3.34 -5.88
N ASN A 54 7.67 -4.33 -5.03
CA ASN A 54 8.94 -5.06 -4.90
C ASN A 54 10.10 -4.18 -4.42
N GLY A 55 9.81 -3.31 -3.45
CA GLY A 55 10.77 -2.36 -2.89
C GLY A 55 10.15 -0.99 -2.64
N LEU A 56 10.99 -0.06 -2.21
CA LEU A 56 10.66 1.33 -1.98
C LEU A 56 11.76 2.21 -2.60
N ILE A 57 11.41 3.43 -2.99
CA ILE A 57 12.37 4.41 -3.48
C ILE A 57 13.32 4.75 -2.34
N SER A 58 14.61 4.59 -2.57
CA SER A 58 15.65 4.80 -1.56
C SER A 58 16.86 5.48 -2.18
N THR A 59 17.17 6.68 -1.71
CA THR A 59 18.39 7.41 -2.13
C THR A 59 19.65 6.78 -1.57
N VAL A 60 19.57 6.16 -0.39
CA VAL A 60 20.70 5.52 0.28
C VAL A 60 21.09 4.22 -0.43
N GLU A 61 20.09 3.44 -0.85
CA GLU A 61 20.30 2.18 -1.57
C GLU A 61 20.37 2.35 -3.10
N ASN A 62 20.27 3.60 -3.59
CA ASN A 62 20.20 3.95 -5.01
C ASN A 62 19.06 3.25 -5.78
N ILE A 63 17.91 3.01 -5.12
CA ILE A 63 16.71 2.44 -5.73
C ILE A 63 15.85 3.58 -6.29
N LEU A 64 15.68 3.59 -7.60
CA LEU A 64 14.90 4.57 -8.33
C LEU A 64 13.49 4.05 -8.66
N PRO A 65 12.54 4.93 -9.04
CA PRO A 65 11.20 4.49 -9.45
C PRO A 65 11.18 3.45 -10.59
N VAL A 66 12.20 3.46 -11.45
CA VAL A 66 12.33 2.54 -12.59
C VAL A 66 12.74 1.13 -12.17
N ASP A 67 13.31 0.98 -10.98
CA ASP A 67 13.72 -0.31 -10.41
C ASP A 67 12.56 -1.02 -9.70
N LEU A 68 11.43 -0.33 -9.55
CA LEU A 68 10.20 -0.82 -8.93
C LEU A 68 9.16 -1.20 -9.99
N ASN A 69 8.15 -1.97 -9.58
CA ASN A 69 7.07 -2.44 -10.47
C ASN A 69 6.04 -1.34 -10.84
N ILE A 70 6.44 -0.07 -10.94
CA ILE A 70 5.52 1.06 -11.14
C ILE A 70 4.89 1.05 -12.54
N ASN A 71 5.58 0.54 -13.56
CA ASN A 71 5.02 0.42 -14.91
C ASN A 71 3.90 -0.65 -14.94
N GLN A 72 4.08 -1.77 -14.24
CA GLN A 72 3.05 -2.80 -14.08
C GLN A 72 1.88 -2.28 -13.25
N LEU A 73 2.14 -1.45 -12.22
CA LEU A 73 1.09 -0.80 -11.45
C LEU A 73 0.21 0.07 -12.36
N GLN A 74 0.80 0.83 -13.28
CA GLN A 74 0.03 1.62 -14.25
C GLN A 74 -0.91 0.75 -15.07
N HIS A 75 -0.43 -0.37 -15.61
CA HIS A 75 -1.30 -1.32 -16.33
C HIS A 75 -2.43 -1.85 -15.45
N ARG A 76 -2.16 -2.13 -14.17
CA ARG A 76 -3.18 -2.59 -13.23
C ARG A 76 -4.24 -1.52 -12.95
N LEU A 77 -3.86 -0.24 -12.90
CA LEU A 77 -4.78 0.88 -12.73
C LEU A 77 -5.66 1.08 -13.97
N ASP A 78 -5.11 0.89 -15.16
CA ASP A 78 -5.84 0.98 -16.44
C ASP A 78 -6.97 -0.08 -16.58
N GLU A 79 -6.97 -1.13 -15.74
CA GLU A 79 -8.06 -2.13 -15.66
C GLU A 79 -9.34 -1.60 -14.98
N GLY A 80 -9.38 -0.32 -14.56
CA GLY A 80 -10.56 0.31 -13.97
C GLY A 80 -10.56 0.38 -12.44
N VAL A 81 -9.38 0.49 -11.83
CA VAL A 81 -9.24 0.72 -10.38
C VAL A 81 -9.79 2.10 -10.02
N LYS A 82 -10.72 2.17 -9.07
CA LYS A 82 -11.31 3.40 -8.56
C LYS A 82 -10.58 3.95 -7.34
N GLU A 83 -10.05 3.06 -6.50
CA GLU A 83 -9.27 3.45 -5.31
C GLU A 83 -7.93 2.71 -5.25
N MET A 84 -6.86 3.45 -5.01
CA MET A 84 -5.53 2.94 -4.70
C MET A 84 -5.15 3.28 -3.25
N ILE A 85 -5.06 2.25 -2.41
CA ILE A 85 -4.64 2.36 -1.01
C ILE A 85 -3.14 2.17 -0.92
N LEU A 86 -2.42 3.19 -0.43
CA LEU A 86 -0.97 3.12 -0.24
C LEU A 86 -0.64 2.54 1.15
N ALA A 87 -0.45 1.22 1.21
CA ALA A 87 -0.09 0.45 2.40
C ALA A 87 1.44 0.26 2.50
N LEU A 88 2.17 1.38 2.54
CA LEU A 88 3.63 1.39 2.69
C LEU A 88 4.02 1.77 4.11
N ASN A 89 5.08 1.14 4.62
CA ASN A 89 5.60 1.40 5.96
C ASN A 89 5.85 2.90 6.21
N PRO A 90 5.65 3.39 7.45
CA PRO A 90 5.80 4.81 7.80
C PRO A 90 7.27 5.27 7.92
N THR A 91 8.17 4.76 7.06
CA THR A 91 9.59 5.15 7.00
C THR A 91 9.81 6.28 5.99
N VAL A 92 11.01 6.85 5.95
CA VAL A 92 11.37 7.90 4.98
C VAL A 92 11.18 7.42 3.54
N GLU A 93 11.60 6.20 3.24
CA GLU A 93 11.47 5.54 1.93
C GLU A 93 10.00 5.27 1.59
N GLY A 94 9.23 4.81 2.58
CA GLY A 94 7.81 4.55 2.41
C GLY A 94 7.01 5.83 2.13
N GLU A 95 7.29 6.92 2.85
CA GLU A 95 6.70 8.23 2.61
C GLU A 95 7.11 8.80 1.25
N THR A 96 8.40 8.71 0.90
CA THR A 96 8.91 9.17 -0.40
C THR A 96 8.23 8.43 -1.54
N THR A 97 8.09 7.11 -1.41
CA THR A 97 7.41 6.27 -2.40
C THR A 97 5.92 6.60 -2.49
N ALA A 98 5.24 6.77 -1.35
CA ALA A 98 3.83 7.10 -1.31
C ALA A 98 3.54 8.45 -1.98
N LEU A 99 4.31 9.49 -1.66
CA LEU A 99 4.18 10.82 -2.26
C LEU A 99 4.46 10.79 -3.77
N TYR A 100 5.46 10.02 -4.19
CA TYR A 100 5.76 9.84 -5.61
C TYR A 100 4.58 9.21 -6.36
N LEU A 101 4.03 8.11 -5.84
CA LEU A 101 2.88 7.42 -6.44
C LEU A 101 1.64 8.31 -6.46
N ALA A 102 1.35 8.99 -5.35
CA ALA A 102 0.24 9.93 -5.23
C ALA A 102 0.31 11.03 -6.29
N LYS A 103 1.51 11.59 -6.52
CA LYS A 103 1.71 12.62 -7.55
C LYS A 103 1.64 12.05 -8.97
N LYS A 104 2.18 10.86 -9.21
CA LYS A 104 2.20 10.23 -10.54
C LYS A 104 0.80 9.82 -11.01
N PHE A 105 -0.03 9.35 -10.09
CA PHE A 105 -1.34 8.76 -10.39
C PHE A 105 -2.53 9.59 -9.93
N SER A 106 -2.32 10.87 -9.57
CA SER A 106 -3.34 11.75 -8.98
C SER A 106 -4.64 11.90 -9.79
N ASN A 107 -4.57 11.65 -11.11
CA ASN A 107 -5.69 11.79 -12.03
C ASN A 107 -6.24 10.45 -12.53
N GLN A 108 -5.74 9.31 -12.03
CA GLN A 108 -6.16 7.99 -12.48
C GLN A 108 -7.23 7.38 -11.58
N CYS A 109 -7.08 7.53 -10.26
CA CYS A 109 -7.98 6.97 -9.27
C CYS A 109 -7.95 7.82 -7.99
N GLU A 110 -8.88 7.56 -7.08
CA GLU A 110 -8.75 8.04 -5.70
C GLU A 110 -7.54 7.39 -5.04
N ILE A 111 -6.76 8.16 -4.30
CA ILE A 111 -5.55 7.66 -3.63
C ILE A 111 -5.69 7.91 -2.14
N THR A 112 -5.69 6.81 -1.39
CA THR A 112 -5.78 6.84 0.07
C THR A 112 -4.51 6.25 0.68
N ARG A 113 -4.30 6.50 1.97
CA ARG A 113 -3.14 6.00 2.71
C ARG A 113 -3.60 5.46 4.05
N LEU A 114 -2.96 4.38 4.49
CA LEU A 114 -3.24 3.82 5.82
C LEU A 114 -3.05 4.89 6.89
N ALA A 115 -3.96 4.92 7.85
CA ALA A 115 -3.91 5.86 8.95
C ALA A 115 -2.59 5.70 9.73
N GLN A 116 -2.02 6.82 10.14
CA GLN A 116 -0.81 6.86 10.96
C GLN A 116 -1.13 7.48 12.31
N GLY A 117 -0.72 6.79 13.37
CA GLY A 117 -0.86 7.31 14.72
C GLY A 117 -0.69 6.24 15.79
N LEU A 118 -1.31 6.51 16.94
CA LEU A 118 -1.24 5.68 18.13
C LEU A 118 -1.79 4.27 17.90
N PRO A 119 -1.07 3.21 18.31
CA PRO A 119 -1.61 1.86 18.32
C PRO A 119 -2.68 1.72 19.42
N MET A 120 -3.69 0.89 19.15
CA MET A 120 -4.67 0.51 20.17
C MET A 120 -3.98 -0.17 21.36
N GLY A 121 -4.34 0.24 22.57
CA GLY A 121 -3.74 -0.26 23.81
C GLY A 121 -2.39 0.35 24.18
N GLY A 122 -1.86 1.28 23.37
CA GLY A 122 -0.70 2.09 23.72
C GLY A 122 -1.01 3.12 24.82
N GLN A 123 -0.01 3.51 25.60
CA GLN A 123 -0.14 4.59 26.59
C GLN A 123 0.64 5.81 26.11
N LEU A 124 0.04 7.00 26.20
CA LEU A 124 0.61 8.24 25.66
C LEU A 124 2.01 8.55 26.19
N GLU A 125 2.31 8.19 27.44
CA GLU A 125 3.62 8.45 28.06
C GLU A 125 4.78 7.66 27.44
N TYR A 126 4.49 6.56 26.72
CA TYR A 126 5.48 5.68 26.09
C TYR A 126 5.54 5.83 24.58
N VAL A 127 4.87 6.82 24.01
CA VAL A 127 4.80 7.04 22.57
C VAL A 127 5.86 8.07 22.17
N ASP A 128 6.54 7.82 21.06
CA ASP A 128 7.50 8.78 20.52
C ASP A 128 6.84 10.07 20.01
N ASP A 129 7.58 11.17 20.05
CA ASP A 129 7.09 12.50 19.69
C ASP A 129 6.55 12.56 18.25
N LEU A 130 7.12 11.79 17.32
CA LEU A 130 6.70 11.79 15.92
C LEU A 130 5.34 11.11 15.75
N THR A 131 5.11 9.99 16.41
CA THR A 131 3.81 9.31 16.44
C THR A 131 2.75 10.17 17.11
N LEU A 132 3.08 10.85 18.22
CA LEU A 132 2.17 11.80 18.87
C LEU A 132 1.82 12.98 17.96
N LEU A 133 2.81 13.59 17.31
CA LEU A 133 2.60 14.68 16.35
C LEU A 133 1.67 14.24 15.21
N ARG A 134 1.93 13.09 14.59
CA ARG A 134 1.07 12.54 13.52
C ARG A 134 -0.35 12.30 13.99
N SER A 135 -0.52 11.73 15.19
CA SER A 135 -1.84 11.49 15.78
C SER A 135 -2.60 12.80 16.05
N MET A 136 -1.91 13.84 16.50
CA MET A 136 -2.50 15.16 16.73
C MET A 136 -2.93 15.84 15.42
N LEU A 137 -2.12 15.72 14.37
CA LEU A 137 -2.46 16.24 13.04
C LEU A 137 -3.66 15.51 12.42
N ASN A 138 -3.75 14.20 12.63
CA ASN A 138 -4.81 13.33 12.10
C ASN A 138 -6.00 13.13 13.07
N ARG A 139 -6.16 14.01 14.07
CA ARG A 139 -7.26 13.89 15.04
C ARG A 139 -8.62 14.00 14.33
N LYS A 140 -9.56 13.15 14.74
CA LYS A 140 -10.91 13.12 14.19
C LYS A 140 -11.87 13.94 15.06
N ILE A 141 -12.86 14.56 14.41
CA ILE A 141 -14.02 15.12 15.12
C ILE A 141 -14.89 13.93 15.53
N LEU A 142 -15.37 13.94 16.77
CA LEU A 142 -16.38 12.98 17.23
C LEU A 142 -17.75 13.59 16.96
N GLU A 143 -18.59 12.85 16.25
CA GLU A 143 -20.03 13.12 16.12
C GLU A 143 -20.80 12.54 17.30
#